data_AF-A0A6G6WEV3-F1
#
_entry.id   AF-A0A6G6WEV3-F1
#
_cell.length_a   1.000
_cell.length_b   1.000
_cell.length_c   1.000
_cell.angle_alpha   90.00
_cell.angle_beta   90.00
_cell.angle_gamma   90.00
#
_symmetry.space_group_name_H-M   'P 1'
#
loop_
_entity.id
_entity.type
_entity.pdbx_description
1 polymer ?
#
loop_
_entity_poly.entity_id
_entity_poly.type
_entity_poly.pdbx_seq_one_letter_code
_entity_poly.pdbx_strand_id
1 'polypeptide(L)'
;MTTFAMPRPHPVLRPLLAVAGAGGAGLDLTDDTLTVRLGPTWRATIPRGSITSAERDPRHTISVGAHGWRGEWLVNTSPRGLVVLHLDPPAAARCLGVPLRVHTLRVSLDDPEAFLGALGRG
;
A
#
# COMPACT_ATOMS: atom_id res chain seq x y z
N MET A 1 -10.99 5.01 13.35
CA MET A 1 -9.86 5.14 12.41
C MET A 1 -8.65 4.46 13.01
N THR A 2 -8.08 3.49 12.32
CA THR A 2 -6.89 2.74 12.74
C THR A 2 -5.78 2.97 11.72
N THR A 3 -4.60 3.39 12.18
CA THR A 3 -3.45 3.63 11.31
C THR A 3 -2.49 2.45 11.40
N PHE A 4 -2.08 1.93 10.24
CA PHE A 4 -1.07 0.90 10.11
C PHE A 4 0.19 1.49 9.48
N ALA A 5 1.32 1.29 10.14
CA ALA A 5 2.61 1.76 9.66
C ALA A 5 3.14 0.84 8.56
N MET A 6 3.75 1.45 7.54
CA MET A 6 4.66 0.73 6.67
C MET A 6 6.03 0.65 7.35
N PRO A 7 6.81 -0.44 7.15
CA PRO A 7 8.07 -0.59 7.84
C PRO A 7 9.06 0.52 7.54
N ARG A 8 9.89 0.87 8.54
CA ARG A 8 10.95 1.85 8.32
C ARG A 8 11.91 1.33 7.24
N PRO A 9 12.19 2.13 6.19
CA PRO A 9 13.13 1.72 5.16
C PRO A 9 14.50 1.42 5.77
N HIS A 10 15.17 0.39 5.26
CA HIS A 10 16.56 0.12 5.64
C HIS A 10 17.42 1.36 5.33
N PRO A 11 18.37 1.75 6.22
CA PRO A 11 19.15 2.98 6.07
C PRO A 11 19.87 3.13 4.72
N VAL A 12 20.30 2.01 4.12
CA VAL A 12 20.95 1.98 2.80
C VAL A 12 19.98 2.28 1.63
N LEU A 13 18.67 2.06 1.81
CA LEU A 13 17.64 2.34 0.80
C LEU A 13 17.05 3.76 0.93
N ARG A 14 17.36 4.48 2.02
CA ARG A 14 16.90 5.87 2.27
C ARG A 14 17.24 6.87 1.16
N PRO A 15 18.44 6.88 0.52
CA PRO A 15 18.73 7.85 -0.53
C PRO A 15 17.93 7.58 -1.82
N LEU A 16 17.61 6.32 -2.14
CA LEU A 16 16.75 5.97 -3.28
C LEU A 16 15.29 6.44 -3.06
N LEU A 17 14.87 6.47 -1.80
CA LEU A 17 13.54 6.91 -1.37
C LEU A 17 13.48 8.40 -1.01
N ALA A 18 14.59 9.16 -1.09
CA ALA A 18 14.62 10.57 -0.68
C ALA A 18 13.79 11.51 -1.59
N VAL A 19 13.39 11.04 -2.78
CA VAL A 19 12.38 11.69 -3.64
C VAL A 19 10.95 11.45 -3.12
N ALA A 20 10.76 10.44 -2.26
CA ALA A 20 9.54 10.14 -1.52
C ALA A 20 9.67 10.64 -0.08
N GLY A 21 9.40 11.93 0.14
CA GLY A 21 9.54 12.63 1.42
C GLY A 21 9.28 11.77 2.67
N ALA A 22 10.23 11.82 3.60
CA ALA A 22 10.37 10.99 4.80
C ALA A 22 9.31 11.21 5.90
N GLY A 23 8.05 11.41 5.51
CA GLY A 23 6.89 11.47 6.40
C GLY A 23 5.62 11.19 5.59
N GLY A 24 4.77 10.28 6.09
CA GLY A 24 3.47 10.00 5.48
C GLY A 24 3.37 8.74 4.62
N ALA A 25 4.24 7.74 4.85
CA ALA A 25 3.98 6.37 4.40
C ALA A 25 3.13 5.63 5.44
N GLY A 26 1.99 5.09 5.02
CA GLY A 26 1.06 4.46 5.95
C GLY A 26 -0.31 4.17 5.34
N LEU A 27 -1.08 3.38 6.08
CA LEU A 27 -2.44 3.01 5.75
C LEU A 27 -3.38 3.52 6.85
N ASP A 28 -4.37 4.31 6.48
CA ASP A 28 -5.43 4.74 7.38
C ASP A 28 -6.72 3.97 7.05
N LEU A 29 -7.18 3.16 7.98
CA LEU A 29 -8.39 2.36 7.87
C LEU A 29 -9.54 3.01 8.66
N THR A 30 -10.67 3.21 8.00
CA THR A 30 -11.94 3.65 8.59
C THR A 30 -12.99 2.57 8.37
N ASP A 31 -14.23 2.79 8.78
CA ASP A 31 -15.31 1.82 8.54
C ASP A 31 -15.69 1.73 7.05
N ASP A 32 -15.47 2.81 6.28
CA ASP A 32 -15.88 2.89 4.87
C ASP A 32 -14.71 2.86 3.88
N THR A 33 -13.53 3.34 4.29
CA THR A 33 -12.40 3.54 3.38
C THR A 33 -11.07 3.08 3.94
N LEU A 34 -10.20 2.65 3.04
CA LEU A 34 -8.78 2.45 3.22
C LEU A 34 -8.01 3.51 2.43
N THR A 35 -7.24 4.35 3.11
CA THR A 35 -6.35 5.31 2.46
C THR A 35 -4.92 4.82 2.52
N VAL A 36 -4.26 4.69 1.37
CA VAL A 36 -2.86 4.27 1.25
C VAL A 36 -2.02 5.45 0.78
N ARG A 37 -0.94 5.76 1.50
CA ARG A 37 -0.03 6.87 1.18
C ARG A 37 1.41 6.42 1.17
N LEU A 38 2.20 7.01 0.26
CA LEU A 38 3.65 6.93 0.24
C LEU A 38 4.21 8.33 0.00
N GLY A 39 4.18 9.17 1.04
CA GLY A 39 4.63 10.56 0.96
C GLY A 39 3.95 11.30 -0.21
N PRO A 40 4.69 12.10 -1.00
CA PRO A 40 4.14 12.79 -2.17
C PRO A 40 3.96 11.87 -3.39
N THR A 41 4.52 10.65 -3.37
CA THR A 41 4.62 9.80 -4.55
C THR A 41 3.36 9.01 -4.85
N TRP A 42 2.67 8.52 -3.82
CA TRP A 42 1.47 7.70 -4.00
C TRP A 42 0.35 8.14 -3.08
N ARG A 43 -0.87 8.12 -3.62
CA ARG A 43 -2.10 8.22 -2.85
C ARG A 43 -3.22 7.42 -3.49
N ALA A 44 -3.87 6.58 -2.71
CA ALA A 44 -5.12 5.91 -3.08
C ALA A 44 -6.14 6.04 -1.94
N THR A 45 -7.41 6.26 -2.30
CA THR A 45 -8.55 6.15 -1.38
C THR A 45 -9.46 5.07 -1.92
N ILE A 46 -9.53 3.97 -1.19
CA ILE A 46 -10.14 2.71 -1.61
C ILE A 46 -11.41 2.50 -0.76
N PRO A 47 -12.60 2.41 -1.35
CA PRO A 47 -13.79 1.97 -0.62
C PRO A 47 -13.56 0.56 -0.05
N ARG A 48 -13.85 0.33 1.23
CA ARG A 48 -13.68 -1.01 1.83
C ARG A 48 -14.54 -2.06 1.14
N GLY A 49 -15.74 -1.66 0.68
CA GLY A 49 -16.63 -2.52 -0.09
C GLY A 49 -16.08 -2.95 -1.45
N SER A 50 -15.10 -2.23 -2.02
CA SER A 50 -14.46 -2.64 -3.29
C SER A 50 -13.32 -3.63 -3.09
N ILE A 51 -12.89 -3.90 -1.85
CA ILE A 51 -11.84 -4.88 -1.57
C ILE A 51 -12.52 -6.26 -1.60
N THR A 52 -12.24 -7.05 -2.63
CA THR A 52 -12.85 -8.38 -2.79
C THR A 52 -12.07 -9.46 -2.06
N SER A 53 -10.74 -9.35 -2.03
CA SER A 53 -9.88 -10.21 -1.21
C SER A 53 -8.67 -9.44 -0.69
N ALA A 54 -8.15 -9.92 0.44
CA ALA A 54 -6.94 -9.43 1.07
C ALA A 54 -6.24 -10.59 1.76
N GLU A 55 -4.96 -10.80 1.47
CA GLU A 55 -4.18 -11.90 2.01
C GLU A 55 -2.70 -11.54 2.11
N ARG A 56 -1.94 -12.32 2.91
CA ARG A 56 -0.49 -12.19 2.89
C ARG A 56 0.04 -12.56 1.50
N ASP A 57 0.93 -11.72 0.98
CA ASP A 57 1.71 -12.07 -0.19
C ASP A 57 3.06 -12.68 0.28
N PRO A 58 3.30 -13.99 0.07
CA PRO A 58 4.54 -14.64 0.51
C PRO A 58 5.76 -14.19 -0.31
N ARG A 59 5.56 -13.40 -1.36
CA ARG A 59 6.65 -12.92 -2.21
C ARG A 59 7.57 -11.98 -1.44
N HIS A 60 8.84 -12.03 -1.81
CA HIS A 60 9.81 -11.00 -1.50
C HIS A 60 10.09 -10.21 -2.78
N THR A 61 10.12 -8.88 -2.64
CA THR A 61 10.50 -7.99 -3.74
C THR A 61 11.91 -7.45 -3.50
N ILE A 62 12.60 -7.06 -4.58
CA ILE A 62 13.88 -6.36 -4.50
C ILE A 62 13.70 -4.84 -4.59
N SER A 63 12.51 -4.35 -4.94
CA SER A 63 12.20 -2.93 -5.10
C SER A 63 11.42 -2.38 -3.92
N VAL A 64 11.64 -1.09 -3.65
CA VAL A 64 10.87 -0.26 -2.70
C VAL A 64 10.38 0.99 -3.43
N GLY A 65 9.22 1.51 -3.08
CA GLY A 65 8.58 2.65 -3.74
C GLY A 65 7.19 2.30 -4.28
N ALA A 66 6.76 3.05 -5.30
CA ALA A 66 5.52 2.78 -6.03
C ALA A 66 5.86 2.30 -7.44
N HIS A 67 5.58 1.03 -7.74
CA HIS A 67 5.89 0.36 -9.01
C HIS A 67 4.66 -0.34 -9.53
N GLY A 68 4.34 -0.22 -10.82
CA GLY A 68 3.15 -0.90 -11.33
C GLY A 68 2.97 -0.82 -12.83
N TRP A 69 2.15 -1.74 -13.34
CA TRP A 69 1.79 -1.83 -14.74
C TRP A 69 0.38 -2.41 -14.88
N ARG A 70 -0.41 -1.90 -15.83
CA ARG A 70 -1.78 -2.37 -16.14
C ARG A 70 -2.69 -2.51 -14.90
N GLY A 71 -2.56 -1.58 -13.95
CA GLY A 71 -3.40 -1.51 -12.76
C GLY A 71 -3.03 -2.49 -11.64
N GLU A 72 -1.93 -3.22 -11.79
CA GLU A 72 -1.26 -3.89 -10.67
C GLU A 72 -0.15 -3.01 -10.12
N TRP A 73 -0.17 -2.77 -8.81
CA TRP A 73 0.77 -1.87 -8.15
C TRP A 73 1.36 -2.47 -6.89
N LEU A 74 2.65 -2.26 -6.70
CA LEU A 74 3.41 -2.46 -5.47
C LEU A 74 3.72 -1.10 -4.88
N VAL A 75 3.27 -0.86 -3.66
CA VAL A 75 3.50 0.39 -2.91
C VAL A 75 4.06 0.03 -1.55
N ASN A 76 5.38 0.08 -1.42
CA ASN A 76 6.08 -0.47 -0.27
C ASN A 76 7.29 0.36 0.17
N THR A 77 7.61 0.26 1.45
CA THR A 77 8.86 0.79 2.04
C THR A 77 9.83 -0.34 2.42
N SER A 78 9.37 -1.59 2.34
CA SER A 78 10.12 -2.79 2.71
C SER A 78 9.88 -3.92 1.70
N PRO A 79 10.90 -4.78 1.46
CA PRO A 79 10.76 -5.96 0.62
C PRO A 79 9.98 -7.11 1.28
N ARG A 80 9.52 -6.94 2.52
CA ARG A 80 8.85 -7.95 3.35
C ARG A 80 7.55 -7.41 3.93
N GLY A 81 6.76 -8.32 4.53
CA GLY A 81 5.50 -7.98 5.20
C GLY A 81 4.44 -7.55 4.19
N LEU A 82 4.41 -8.18 3.02
CA LEU A 82 3.51 -7.79 1.95
C LEU A 82 2.10 -8.35 2.19
N VAL A 83 1.11 -7.51 1.90
CA VAL A 83 -0.29 -7.89 1.76
C VAL A 83 -0.73 -7.51 0.37
N VAL A 84 -1.44 -8.41 -0.31
CA VAL A 84 -2.07 -8.16 -1.61
C VAL A 84 -3.56 -7.92 -1.40
N LEU A 85 -4.07 -6.89 -2.06
CA LEU A 85 -5.47 -6.50 -2.09
C LEU A 85 -5.97 -6.61 -3.53
N HIS A 86 -7.11 -7.28 -3.73
CA HIS A 86 -7.84 -7.28 -5.00
C HIS A 86 -9.05 -6.35 -4.91
N LEU A 87 -9.23 -5.53 -5.95
CA LEU A 87 -10.16 -4.41 -5.96
C LEU A 87 -11.14 -4.53 -7.13
N ASP A 88 -12.43 -4.64 -6.81
CA ASP A 88 -13.53 -4.59 -7.77
C ASP A 88 -14.73 -3.84 -7.12
N PRO A 89 -15.13 -2.66 -7.64
CA PRO A 89 -14.55 -1.97 -8.80
C PRO A 89 -13.12 -1.44 -8.55
N PRO A 90 -12.37 -1.12 -9.62
CA PRO A 90 -10.99 -0.63 -9.49
C PRO A 90 -10.93 0.73 -8.78
N ALA A 91 -10.03 0.85 -7.81
CA ALA A 91 -9.88 2.08 -7.03
C ALA A 91 -9.14 3.16 -7.82
N ALA A 92 -9.48 4.42 -7.56
CA ALA A 92 -8.74 5.57 -8.08
C ALA A 92 -7.49 5.82 -7.23
N ALA A 93 -6.37 6.09 -7.90
CA ALA A 93 -5.13 6.46 -7.26
C ALA A 93 -4.39 7.54 -8.05
N ARG A 94 -3.34 8.08 -7.44
CA ARG A 94 -2.37 8.97 -8.08
C ARG A 94 -0.95 8.50 -7.79
N CYS A 95 -0.13 8.44 -8.83
CA CYS A 95 1.31 8.24 -8.72
C CYS A 95 2.01 9.49 -9.29
N LEU A 96 2.78 10.21 -8.47
CA LEU A 96 3.45 11.47 -8.84
C LEU A 96 2.49 12.48 -9.51
N GLY A 97 1.24 12.55 -9.02
CA GLY A 97 0.19 13.42 -9.57
C GLY A 97 -0.59 12.84 -10.76
N VAL A 98 -0.10 11.78 -11.40
CA VAL A 98 -0.76 11.14 -12.55
C VAL A 98 -1.92 10.25 -12.06
N PRO A 99 -3.17 10.50 -12.48
CA PRO A 99 -4.32 9.69 -12.09
C PRO A 99 -4.30 8.31 -12.78
N LEU A 100 -4.69 7.27 -12.05
CA LEU A 100 -4.71 5.89 -12.54
C LEU A 100 -5.75 5.04 -11.81
N ARG A 101 -5.98 3.82 -12.31
CA ARG A 101 -6.86 2.82 -11.71
C ARG A 101 -6.07 1.62 -11.21
N VAL A 102 -6.47 1.09 -10.05
CA VAL A 102 -5.81 -0.03 -9.38
C VAL A 102 -6.80 -1.18 -9.24
N HIS A 103 -6.42 -2.33 -9.79
CA HIS A 103 -7.14 -3.60 -9.66
C HIS A 103 -6.49 -4.48 -8.58
N THR A 104 -5.16 -4.43 -8.48
CA THR A 104 -4.40 -5.20 -7.50
C THR A 104 -3.40 -4.29 -6.84
N LEU A 105 -3.41 -4.23 -5.50
CA LEU A 105 -2.49 -3.40 -4.73
C LEU A 105 -1.73 -4.25 -3.72
N ARG A 106 -0.40 -4.24 -3.81
CA ARG A 106 0.51 -4.85 -2.84
C ARG A 106 1.11 -3.77 -1.95
N VAL A 107 1.03 -3.94 -0.64
CA VAL A 107 1.56 -2.99 0.34
C VAL A 107 2.43 -3.70 1.37
N SER A 108 3.52 -3.07 1.80
CA SER A 108 4.29 -3.55 2.95
C SER A 108 3.74 -2.99 4.25
N LEU A 109 3.54 -3.83 5.25
CA LEU A 109 3.04 -3.48 6.57
C LEU A 109 3.99 -3.97 7.66
N ASP A 110 4.11 -3.21 8.75
CA ASP A 110 4.85 -3.65 9.95
C ASP A 110 4.18 -4.87 10.59
N ASP A 111 2.85 -4.85 10.66
CA ASP A 111 2.04 -5.97 11.16
C ASP A 111 0.93 -6.32 10.15
N PRO A 112 1.21 -7.24 9.21
CA PRO A 112 0.22 -7.69 8.24
C PRO A 112 -1.02 -8.33 8.87
N GLU A 113 -0.89 -9.05 9.99
CA GLU A 113 -2.01 -9.78 10.59
C GLU A 113 -2.96 -8.84 11.30
N ALA A 114 -2.42 -7.86 12.04
CA ALA A 114 -3.26 -6.85 12.67
C ALA A 114 -4.07 -6.07 11.61
N PHE A 115 -3.46 -5.79 10.46
CA PHE A 115 -4.15 -5.14 9.35
C PHE A 115 -5.26 -6.02 8.75
N LEU A 116 -4.96 -7.28 8.44
CA LEU A 116 -5.91 -8.25 7.89
C LEU A 116 -7.09 -8.47 8.86
N GLY A 117 -6.80 -8.68 10.14
CA GLY A 117 -7.81 -8.78 11.20
C GLY A 117 -8.73 -7.56 11.28
N ALA A 118 -8.18 -6.35 11.25
CA ALA A 118 -8.98 -5.11 11.26
C ALA A 118 -9.78 -4.88 9.97
N LEU A 119 -9.29 -5.40 8.85
CA LEU A 119 -10.02 -5.37 7.58
C LEU A 119 -11.20 -6.35 7.58
N GLY A 120 -11.17 -7.35 8.46
CA GLY A 120 -12.14 -8.45 8.50
C GLY A 120 -11.89 -9.48 7.41
N ARG A 121 -10.63 -9.63 6.98
CA ARG A 121 -10.19 -10.53 5.90
C ARG A 121 -8.91 -11.23 6.34
N GLY A 122 -8.89 -12.55 6.30
CA GLY A 122 -7.75 -13.39 6.70
C GLY A 122 -8.13 -14.86 6.59
#